data_AF-A0A7K4IR25-F1
#
_entry.id   AF-A0A7K4IR25-F1
#
_cell.length_a   1.000
_cell.length_b   1.000
_cell.length_c   1.000
_cell.angle_alpha   90.00
_cell.angle_beta   90.00
_cell.angle_gamma   90.00
#
_symmetry.space_group_name_H-M   'P 1'
#
loop_
_entity.id
_entity.type
_entity.pdbx_description
1 polymer ?
#
loop_
_entity_poly.entity_id
_entity_poly.type
_entity_poly.pdbx_seq_one_letter_code
_entity_poly.pdbx_strand_id
1 'polypeptide(L)'
;MTEEMSKLPPQVQERLLRYQQLQQTLQTVLAQKQQVELELMEVEQALSEMQKTADDTTIYKSIGTLLVKTEKAKVTTDLNERKELLNTRATVLGKQEERLRTQMKDLQTKLQQDLNPVSPS
;
A
#
# COMPACT_ATOMS: atom_id res chain seq x y z
N MET A 1 -17.71 -20.05 -15.00
CA MET A 1 -17.02 -18.77 -15.33
C MET A 1 -16.25 -18.87 -16.65
N THR A 2 -15.48 -19.94 -16.89
CA THR A 2 -14.68 -20.12 -18.12
C THR A 2 -15.53 -20.31 -19.40
N GLU A 3 -16.66 -21.00 -19.34
CA GLU A 3 -17.52 -21.26 -20.52
C GLU A 3 -18.29 -20.02 -21.01
N GLU A 4 -18.63 -19.07 -20.12
CA GLU A 4 -19.27 -17.81 -20.50
C GLU A 4 -18.26 -16.83 -21.09
N MET A 5 -17.03 -16.82 -20.57
CA MET A 5 -15.94 -15.99 -21.11
C MET A 5 -15.57 -16.39 -22.53
N SER A 6 -15.58 -17.69 -22.87
CA SER A 6 -15.29 -18.17 -24.23
C SER A 6 -16.29 -17.72 -25.30
N LYS A 7 -17.48 -17.25 -24.90
CA LYS A 7 -18.52 -16.73 -25.82
C LYS A 7 -18.40 -15.23 -26.07
N LEU A 8 -17.57 -14.51 -25.32
CA LEU A 8 -17.37 -13.07 -25.49
C LEU A 8 -16.45 -12.78 -26.68
N PRO A 9 -16.59 -11.61 -27.35
CA PRO A 9 -15.64 -11.20 -28.37
C PRO A 9 -14.19 -11.18 -27.82
N PRO A 10 -13.18 -11.56 -28.62
CA PRO A 10 -11.78 -11.65 -28.15
C PRO A 10 -11.27 -10.38 -27.46
N GLN A 11 -11.67 -9.21 -27.96
CA GLN A 11 -11.30 -7.91 -27.38
C GLN A 11 -11.91 -7.66 -25.99
N VAL A 12 -13.08 -8.24 -25.70
CA VAL A 12 -13.73 -8.17 -24.39
C VAL A 12 -13.06 -9.13 -23.42
N GLN A 13 -12.68 -10.33 -23.89
CA GLN A 13 -11.92 -11.29 -23.09
C GLN A 13 -10.58 -10.72 -22.64
N GLU A 14 -9.82 -10.10 -23.55
CA GLU A 14 -8.53 -9.47 -23.23
C GLU A 14 -8.68 -8.33 -22.21
N ARG A 15 -9.69 -7.47 -22.40
CA ARG A 15 -9.98 -6.38 -21.47
C ARG A 15 -10.38 -6.91 -20.08
N LEU A 16 -11.16 -7.99 -20.01
CA LEU A 16 -11.56 -8.60 -18.74
C LEU A 16 -10.35 -9.21 -18.02
N LEU A 17 -9.47 -9.91 -18.73
CA LEU A 17 -8.24 -10.45 -18.17
C LEU A 17 -7.35 -9.33 -17.61
N ARG A 18 -7.18 -8.24 -18.38
CA ARG A 18 -6.41 -7.07 -17.92
C ARG A 18 -7.04 -6.42 -16.69
N TYR A 19 -8.36 -6.36 -16.61
CA TYR A 19 -9.07 -5.83 -15.45
C TYR A 19 -8.81 -6.67 -14.19
N GLN A 20 -8.87 -8.00 -14.31
CA GLN A 20 -8.54 -8.92 -13.22
C GLN A 20 -7.07 -8.78 -12.77
N GLN A 21 -6.14 -8.62 -13.70
CA GLN A 21 -4.73 -8.37 -13.37
C GLN A 21 -4.52 -7.06 -12.60
N LEU A 22 -5.22 -5.99 -13.01
CA LEU A 22 -5.19 -4.71 -12.28
C LEU A 22 -5.79 -4.84 -10.88
N GLN A 23 -6.89 -5.60 -10.73
CA GLN A 23 -7.47 -5.90 -9.41
C GLN A 23 -6.47 -6.60 -8.48
N GLN A 24 -5.79 -7.64 -8.97
CA GLN A 24 -4.79 -8.37 -8.17
C GLN A 24 -3.61 -7.48 -7.77
N THR A 25 -3.17 -6.63 -8.70
CA THR A 25 -2.10 -5.65 -8.43
C THR A 25 -2.53 -4.63 -7.39
N LEU A 26 -3.76 -4.10 -7.50
CA LEU A 26 -4.31 -3.16 -6.53
C LEU A 26 -4.40 -3.76 -5.13
N GLN A 27 -4.85 -5.01 -5.00
CA GLN A 27 -4.88 -5.70 -3.70
C GLN A 27 -3.49 -5.79 -3.05
N THR A 28 -2.45 -6.05 -3.87
CA THR A 28 -1.07 -6.10 -3.39
C THR A 28 -0.59 -4.73 -2.91
N VAL A 29 -0.87 -3.66 -3.68
CA VAL A 29 -0.51 -2.27 -3.30
C VAL A 29 -1.22 -1.86 -2.01
N LEU A 30 -2.50 -2.20 -1.85
CA LEU A 30 -3.26 -1.91 -0.63
C LEU A 30 -2.69 -2.62 0.59
N ALA A 31 -2.32 -3.90 0.46
CA ALA A 31 -1.70 -4.66 1.55
C ALA A 31 -0.35 -4.05 1.97
N GLN A 32 0.47 -3.66 0.99
CA GLN A 32 1.74 -2.99 1.27
C GLN A 32 1.56 -1.63 1.93
N LYS A 33 0.56 -0.85 1.49
CA LYS A 33 0.24 0.46 2.07
C LYS A 33 -0.22 0.32 3.52
N GLN A 34 -1.11 -0.61 3.80
CA GLN A 34 -1.58 -0.90 5.16
C GLN A 34 -0.42 -1.28 6.09
N GLN A 35 0.55 -2.07 5.61
CA GLN A 35 1.74 -2.43 6.38
C GLN A 35 2.59 -1.20 6.72
N VAL A 36 2.81 -0.30 5.75
CA VAL A 36 3.57 0.94 5.96
C VAL A 36 2.85 1.88 6.93
N GLU A 37 1.52 1.99 6.84
CA GLU A 37 0.72 2.83 7.74
C GLU A 37 0.77 2.33 9.20
N LEU A 38 0.74 1.01 9.41
CA LEU A 38 0.92 0.42 10.74
C LEU A 38 2.30 0.71 11.31
N GLU A 39 3.36 0.52 10.51
CA GLU A 39 4.73 0.81 10.93
C GLU A 39 4.93 2.31 11.23
N LEU A 40 4.31 3.18 10.44
CA LEU A 40 4.35 4.63 10.67
C LEU A 40 3.70 4.99 12.01
N MET A 41 2.53 4.41 12.31
CA MET A 41 1.82 4.61 13.58
C MET A 41 2.69 4.17 14.78
N GLU A 42 3.36 3.03 14.70
CA GLU A 42 4.28 2.55 15.74
C GLU A 42 5.46 3.51 15.95
N VAL A 43 6.06 4.02 14.86
CA VAL A 43 7.17 4.97 14.93
C VAL A 43 6.71 6.31 15.52
N GLU A 44 5.52 6.79 15.17
CA GLU A 44 4.95 8.03 15.71
C GLU A 44 4.64 7.90 17.21
N GLN A 45 4.11 6.75 17.63
CA GLN A 45 3.88 6.47 19.04
C GLN A 45 5.21 6.42 19.82
N ALA A 46 6.22 5.74 19.27
CA ALA A 46 7.55 5.69 19.89
C ALA A 46 8.17 7.08 20.03
N LEU A 47 8.09 7.92 18.99
CA LEU A 47 8.55 9.32 19.04
C LEU A 47 7.80 10.13 20.10
N SER A 48 6.47 9.95 20.22
CA SER A 48 5.66 10.63 21.23
C SER A 48 6.07 10.25 22.65
N GLU A 49 6.31 8.97 22.91
CA GLU A 49 6.77 8.51 24.23
C GLU A 49 8.21 8.97 24.54
N MET A 50 9.09 8.97 23.53
CA MET A 50 10.45 9.51 23.67
C MET A 50 10.44 11.00 24.06
N GLN A 51 9.51 11.79 23.54
CA GLN A 51 9.38 13.21 23.93
C GLN A 51 8.98 13.40 25.40
N LYS A 52 8.16 12.50 25.95
CA LYS A 52 7.69 12.56 27.35
C LYS A 52 8.69 11.98 28.34
N THR A 53 9.61 11.14 27.87
CA THR A 53 10.61 10.46 28.69
C THR A 53 11.63 11.46 29.22
N ALA A 54 12.05 11.37 30.49
CA ALA A 54 13.08 12.23 31.05
C ALA A 54 14.45 12.00 30.36
N ASP A 55 15.27 13.04 30.26
CA ASP A 55 16.55 12.98 29.52
C ASP A 55 17.61 12.07 30.17
N ASP A 56 17.49 11.84 31.47
CA ASP A 56 18.35 10.93 32.25
C ASP A 56 17.90 9.45 32.19
N THR A 57 16.77 9.18 31.54
CA THR A 57 16.27 7.81 31.40
C THR A 57 17.21 6.98 30.54
N THR A 58 17.60 5.81 31.04
CA THR A 58 18.46 4.90 30.29
C THR A 58 17.66 4.22 29.18
N ILE A 59 18.05 4.46 27.93
CA ILE A 59 17.42 3.86 26.75
C ILE A 59 18.26 2.67 26.25
N TYR A 60 17.58 1.60 25.87
CA TYR A 60 18.17 0.45 25.20
C TYR A 60 17.54 0.27 23.82
N LYS A 61 18.37 0.01 22.80
CA LYS A 61 17.93 -0.35 21.46
C LYS A 61 18.16 -1.84 21.23
N SER A 62 17.16 -2.51 20.64
CA SER A 62 17.28 -3.90 20.23
C SER A 62 18.05 -4.01 18.90
N ILE A 63 19.02 -4.92 18.85
CA ILE A 63 19.79 -5.29 17.66
C ILE A 63 19.85 -6.82 17.62
N GLY A 64 18.96 -7.43 16.83
CA GLY A 64 18.80 -8.89 16.81
C GLY A 64 18.37 -9.40 18.18
N THR A 65 19.19 -10.25 18.80
CA THR A 65 18.96 -10.77 20.16
C THR A 65 19.63 -9.94 21.25
N LEU A 66 20.32 -8.86 20.91
CA LEU A 66 21.07 -8.02 21.84
C LEU A 66 20.29 -6.74 22.19
N LEU A 67 20.44 -6.29 23.44
CA LEU A 67 20.02 -4.95 23.89
C LEU A 67 21.26 -4.10 24.12
N VAL A 68 21.37 -2.97 23.43
CA VAL A 68 22.51 -2.07 23.51
C VAL A 68 22.06 -0.75 24.10
N LYS A 69 22.73 -0.30 25.17
CA LYS A 69 22.49 1.03 25.76
C LYS A 69 22.80 2.10 24.72
N THR A 70 21.91 3.08 24.59
CA THR A 70 22.04 4.16 23.60
C THR A 70 21.51 5.47 24.18
N GLU A 71 21.89 6.56 23.54
CA GLU A 71 21.41 7.89 23.88
C GLU A 71 20.01 8.12 23.32
N LYS A 72 19.18 8.79 24.12
CA LYS A 72 17.82 9.20 23.74
C LYS A 72 17.82 10.00 22.44
N ALA A 73 18.72 10.99 22.32
CA ALA A 73 18.84 11.83 21.13
C ALA A 73 19.10 11.02 19.87
N LYS A 74 20.02 10.05 19.93
CA LYS A 74 20.35 9.17 18.80
C LYS A 74 19.14 8.34 18.36
N VAL A 75 18.41 7.74 19.31
CA VAL A 75 17.20 6.96 19.00
C VAL A 75 16.12 7.84 18.37
N THR A 76 15.94 9.06 18.88
CA THR A 76 14.99 10.02 18.32
C THR A 76 15.34 10.39 16.87
N THR A 77 16.63 10.61 16.56
CA THR A 77 17.09 10.84 15.18
C THR A 77 16.79 9.63 14.29
N ASP A 78 17.19 8.42 14.71
CA ASP A 78 16.93 7.18 13.95
C ASP A 78 15.43 6.99 13.66
N LEU A 79 14.56 7.27 14.63
CA LEU A 79 13.11 7.15 14.48
C LEU A 79 12.54 8.20 13.51
N ASN A 80 13.06 9.43 13.54
CA ASN A 80 12.65 10.48 12.59
C ASN A 80 13.06 10.14 11.15
N GLU A 81 14.29 9.66 10.94
CA GLU A 81 14.74 9.20 9.62
C GLU A 81 13.87 8.05 9.10
N ARG A 82 13.53 7.08 9.96
CA ARG A 82 12.61 5.98 9.62
C ARG A 82 11.22 6.51 9.28
N LYS A 83 10.70 7.48 10.02
CA LYS A 83 9.41 8.14 9.75
C LYS A 83 9.40 8.79 8.36
N GLU A 84 10.44 9.52 7.99
CA GLU A 84 10.56 10.17 6.67
C GLU A 84 10.59 9.14 5.53
N LEU A 85 11.33 8.04 5.70
CA LEU A 85 11.36 6.95 4.74
C LEU A 85 9.97 6.31 4.56
N LEU A 86 9.27 6.04 5.66
CA LEU A 86 7.93 5.46 5.63
C LEU A 86 6.91 6.39 4.98
N ASN A 87 6.95 7.69 5.28
CA ASN A 87 6.11 8.70 4.65
C ASN A 87 6.32 8.78 3.13
N THR A 88 7.58 8.72 2.70
CA THR A 88 7.93 8.69 1.26
C THR A 88 7.33 7.45 0.61
N ARG A 89 7.47 6.28 1.24
CA ARG A 89 6.92 5.02 0.75
C ARG A 89 5.39 5.03 0.70
N ALA A 90 4.73 5.55 1.74
CA ALA A 90 3.27 5.71 1.78
C ALA A 90 2.77 6.61 0.65
N THR A 91 3.48 7.72 0.40
CA THR A 91 3.16 8.65 -0.70
C THR A 91 3.26 7.97 -2.08
N VAL A 92 4.32 7.19 -2.31
CA VAL A 92 4.50 6.44 -3.56
C VAL A 92 3.39 5.40 -3.74
N LEU A 93 3.07 4.64 -2.70
CA LEU A 93 2.00 3.64 -2.73
C LEU A 93 0.63 4.28 -2.95
N GLY A 94 0.36 5.45 -2.36
CA GLY A 94 -0.86 6.21 -2.60
C GLY A 94 -1.02 6.65 -4.06
N LYS A 95 0.06 7.14 -4.69
CA LYS A 95 0.04 7.47 -6.13
C LYS A 95 -0.16 6.22 -7.02
N GLN A 96 0.43 5.08 -6.64
CA GLN A 96 0.22 3.82 -7.35
C GLN A 96 -1.23 3.35 -7.24
N GLU A 97 -1.82 3.42 -6.06
CA GLU A 97 -3.23 3.11 -5.80
C GLU A 97 -4.15 3.96 -6.70
N GLU A 98 -3.97 5.28 -6.71
CA GLU A 98 -4.78 6.22 -7.50
C GLU A 98 -4.71 5.92 -9.00
N ARG A 99 -3.50 5.66 -9.51
CA ARG A 99 -3.28 5.29 -10.92
C ARG A 99 -4.00 3.98 -11.26
N LEU A 100 -3.87 2.96 -10.43
CA LEU A 100 -4.52 1.66 -10.66
C LEU A 100 -6.04 1.78 -10.65
N ARG A 101 -6.60 2.53 -9.69
CA ARG A 101 -8.05 2.79 -9.63
C ARG A 101 -8.56 3.52 -10.86
N THR A 102 -7.83 4.52 -11.33
CA THR A 102 -8.16 5.24 -12.58
C THR A 102 -8.16 4.30 -13.78
N GLN A 103 -7.09 3.53 -13.97
CA GLN A 103 -6.99 2.55 -15.06
C GLN A 103 -8.12 1.50 -15.02
N MET A 104 -8.47 1.03 -13.82
CA MET A 104 -9.58 0.10 -13.62
C MET A 104 -10.92 0.73 -14.00
N LYS A 105 -11.18 1.99 -13.60
CA LYS A 105 -12.42 2.71 -13.93
C LYS A 105 -12.58 2.91 -15.44
N ASP A 106 -11.50 3.28 -16.13
CA ASP A 106 -11.51 3.44 -17.59
C ASP A 106 -11.80 2.10 -18.29
N LEU A 107 -11.16 1.03 -17.82
CA LEU A 107 -11.34 -0.31 -18.38
C LEU A 107 -12.73 -0.87 -18.09
N GLN A 108 -13.28 -0.62 -16.90
CA GLN A 108 -14.65 -0.96 -16.54
C GLN A 108 -15.66 -0.23 -17.44
N THR A 109 -15.43 1.05 -17.71
CA THR A 109 -16.30 1.85 -18.59
C THR A 109 -16.31 1.29 -20.01
N LYS A 110 -15.13 0.94 -20.54
CA LYS A 110 -15.00 0.28 -21.84
C LYS A 110 -15.69 -1.08 -21.89
N LEU A 111 -15.50 -1.91 -20.86
CA LEU A 111 -16.16 -3.21 -20.75
C LEU A 111 -17.69 -3.08 -20.73
N GLN A 112 -18.24 -2.10 -20.01
CA GLN A 112 -19.68 -1.82 -20.00
C GLN A 112 -20.19 -1.42 -21.40
N GLN A 113 -19.44 -0.59 -22.12
CA GLN A 113 -19.78 -0.21 -23.49
C GLN A 113 -19.73 -1.38 -24.46
N ASP A 114 -18.77 -2.31 -24.31
CA ASP A 114 -18.67 -3.47 -25.19
C ASP A 114 -19.78 -4.51 -24.92
N LEU A 115 -20.29 -4.58 -23.68
CA LEU A 115 -21.32 -5.55 -23.27
C LEU A 115 -22.74 -5.03 -23.53
N ASN A 116 -22.97 -3.71 -23.53
CA ASN A 116 -24.28 -3.11 -23.83
C ASN A 116 -24.86 -3.44 -25.22
N PRO A 117 -24.10 -3.50 -26.33
CA PRO A 117 -24.63 -3.85 -27.64
C PRO A 117 -24.88 -5.37 -27.82
N VAL A 118 -24.59 -6.20 -26.80
CA VAL A 118 -24.72 -7.67 -26.86
C VAL A 118 -25.96 -8.19 -26.12
N SER A 119 -26.86 -7.30 -25.69
CA SER A 119 -28.18 -7.69 -25.16
C SER A 119 -29.21 -7.68 -26.30
N PRO A 120 -29.53 -8.83 -26.93
CA PRO A 120 -30.73 -8.92 -27.76
C PRO A 120 -31.96 -8.79 -26.88
N SER A 121 -32.99 -8.09 -27.38
CA SER A 121 -34.35 -8.18 -26.84
C SER A 121 -34.91 -9.59 -26.97
#